data_AF-A6F383-F1
#
_entry.id   AF-A6F383-F1
#
_cell.length_a   1.000
_cell.length_b   1.000
_cell.length_c   1.000
_cell.angle_alpha   90.00
_cell.angle_beta   90.00
_cell.angle_gamma   90.00
#
_symmetry.space_group_name_H-M   'P 1'
#
loop_
_entity.id
_entity.type
_entity.pdbx_description
1 polymer ?
#
loop_
_entity_poly.entity_id
_entity_poly.type
_entity_poly.pdbx_seq_one_letter_code
_entity_poly.pdbx_strand_id
1 'polypeptide(L)'
;MPENLELELSKQFKASQERYVYFVLAASASAIGFAMTQSKTEPLNYFHAPLGLAIFLWAVSFVSGLKVVEYAVSVTFQNQNYLAFKRELHSLQAENKSELIAQFKERLDETVGKQEAKMQLYGGLQSWCLLLGGLFYIVWHGARMWALNA
;
A
#
# COMPACT_ATOMS: atom_id res chain seq x y z
N MET A 1 18.69 -1.70 -27.78
CA MET A 1 17.26 -1.33 -27.95
C MET A 1 16.32 -2.04 -26.98
N PRO A 2 16.37 -3.36 -26.72
CA PRO A 2 15.42 -4.01 -25.80
C PRO A 2 15.55 -3.56 -24.33
N GLU A 3 16.78 -3.27 -23.88
CA GLU A 3 17.06 -2.83 -22.50
C GLU A 3 16.36 -1.50 -22.12
N ASN A 4 16.21 -0.58 -23.07
CA ASN A 4 15.46 0.66 -22.84
C ASN A 4 13.95 0.41 -22.67
N LEU A 5 13.40 -0.58 -23.39
CA LEU A 5 11.99 -0.92 -23.32
C LEU A 5 11.63 -1.58 -21.97
N GLU A 6 12.47 -2.48 -21.48
CA GLU A 6 12.26 -3.14 -20.17
C GLU A 6 12.31 -2.12 -19.02
N LEU A 7 13.25 -1.18 -19.08
CA LEU A 7 13.35 -0.09 -18.12
C LEU A 7 12.14 0.87 -18.18
N GLU A 8 11.68 1.20 -19.39
CA GLU A 8 10.48 2.01 -19.61
C GLU A 8 9.23 1.33 -19.00
N LEU A 9 9.05 0.04 -19.30
CA LEU A 9 7.93 -0.76 -18.79
C LEU A 9 7.96 -0.83 -17.26
N SER A 10 9.12 -1.06 -16.66
CA SER A 10 9.31 -1.10 -15.21
C SER A 10 8.92 0.24 -14.55
N LYS A 11 9.33 1.36 -15.15
CA LYS A 11 8.94 2.71 -14.69
C LYS A 11 7.43 2.92 -14.77
N GLN A 12 6.82 2.55 -15.90
CA GLN A 12 5.37 2.70 -16.10
C GLN A 12 4.58 1.85 -15.10
N PHE A 13 5.00 0.60 -14.89
CA PHE A 13 4.37 -0.28 -13.91
C PHE A 13 4.44 0.30 -12.49
N LYS A 14 5.63 0.74 -12.06
CA LYS A 14 5.81 1.36 -10.74
C LYS A 14 4.94 2.62 -10.58
N ALA A 15 4.91 3.49 -11.58
CA ALA A 15 4.08 4.69 -11.57
C ALA A 15 2.58 4.37 -11.49
N SER A 16 2.13 3.31 -12.19
CA SER A 16 0.75 2.84 -12.10
C SER A 16 0.41 2.32 -10.70
N GLN A 17 1.30 1.51 -10.13
CA GLN A 17 1.14 0.96 -8.77
C GLN A 17 1.06 2.07 -7.72
N GLU A 18 1.96 3.05 -7.75
CA GLU A 18 1.95 4.20 -6.82
C GLU A 18 0.64 4.99 -6.92
N ARG A 19 0.18 5.30 -8.13
CA ARG A 19 -1.11 5.99 -8.36
C ARG A 19 -2.28 5.21 -7.79
N TYR A 20 -2.29 3.89 -7.98
CA TYR A 20 -3.35 3.03 -7.45
C TYR A 20 -3.38 3.06 -5.91
N VAL A 21 -2.24 2.91 -5.25
CA VAL A 21 -2.15 2.94 -3.78
C VAL A 21 -2.60 4.29 -3.22
N TYR A 22 -2.18 5.40 -3.84
CA TYR A 22 -2.62 6.73 -3.42
C TYR A 22 -4.10 6.99 -3.66
N PHE A 23 -4.66 6.48 -4.76
CA PHE A 23 -6.09 6.53 -5.00
C PHE A 23 -6.87 5.82 -3.88
N VAL A 24 -6.45 4.62 -3.48
CA VAL A 24 -7.12 3.87 -2.42
C VAL A 24 -6.94 4.51 -1.04
N LEU A 25 -5.77 5.10 -0.76
CA LEU A 25 -5.54 5.90 0.46
C LEU A 25 -6.50 7.09 0.53
N ALA A 26 -6.62 7.85 -0.56
CA ALA A 26 -7.54 8.98 -0.65
C ALA A 26 -9.00 8.52 -0.49
N ALA A 27 -9.41 7.47 -1.19
CA ALA A 27 -10.76 6.89 -1.08
C ALA A 27 -11.08 6.46 0.37
N SER A 28 -10.14 5.79 1.04
CA SER A 28 -10.31 5.37 2.44
C SER A 28 -10.48 6.57 3.37
N ALA A 29 -9.62 7.58 3.25
CA ALA A 29 -9.70 8.80 4.08
C ALA A 29 -10.99 9.60 3.83
N SER A 30 -11.39 9.73 2.56
CA SER A 30 -12.65 10.39 2.18
C SER A 30 -13.86 9.64 2.72
N ALA A 31 -13.88 8.30 2.66
CA ALA A 31 -14.96 7.49 3.20
C ALA A 31 -15.10 7.65 4.72
N ILE A 32 -13.98 7.67 5.45
CA ILE A 32 -13.96 7.95 6.90
C ILE A 32 -14.53 9.35 7.17
N GLY A 33 -14.03 10.38 6.48
CA GLY A 33 -14.51 11.75 6.65
C GLY A 33 -16.00 11.89 6.36
N PHE A 34 -16.48 11.26 5.28
CA PHE A 34 -17.89 11.26 4.90
C PHE A 34 -18.77 10.56 5.95
N ALA A 35 -18.37 9.37 6.43
CA ALA A 35 -19.08 8.67 7.48
C ALA A 35 -19.18 9.52 8.77
N MET A 36 -18.09 10.19 9.15
CA MET A 36 -18.11 11.10 10.30
C MET A 36 -19.09 12.26 10.08
N THR A 37 -19.20 12.82 8.88
CA THR A 37 -20.18 13.90 8.63
C THR A 37 -21.63 13.42 8.73
N GLN A 38 -21.91 12.17 8.36
CA GLN A 38 -23.26 11.61 8.37
C GLN A 38 -23.74 11.25 9.78
N SER A 39 -22.83 10.99 10.73
CA SER A 39 -23.16 10.57 12.10
C SER A 39 -23.02 11.69 13.15
N LYS A 40 -22.80 12.95 12.74
CA LYS A 40 -22.54 14.08 13.66
C LYS A 40 -23.72 14.44 14.56
N THR A 41 -24.95 14.24 14.09
CA THR A 41 -26.17 14.75 14.73
C THR A 41 -26.98 13.67 15.43
N GLU A 42 -26.52 12.42 15.42
CA GLU A 42 -27.27 11.28 15.95
C GLU A 42 -26.70 10.82 17.29
N PRO A 43 -27.55 10.56 18.30
CA PRO A 43 -27.10 9.91 19.53
C PRO A 43 -26.60 8.49 19.21
N LEU A 44 -25.49 8.10 19.84
CA LEU A 44 -24.90 6.78 19.64
C LEU A 44 -25.91 5.70 20.04
N ASN A 45 -26.26 4.84 19.10
CA ASN A 45 -27.21 3.73 19.28
C ASN A 45 -26.60 2.43 18.72
N TYR A 46 -27.13 1.28 19.11
CA TYR A 46 -26.70 -0.05 18.63
C TYR A 46 -26.68 -0.19 17.11
N PHE A 47 -27.54 0.56 16.40
CA PHE A 47 -27.52 0.64 14.93
C PHE A 47 -26.23 1.22 14.36
N HIS A 48 -25.36 1.86 15.15
CA HIS A 48 -24.07 2.39 14.70
C HIS A 48 -22.95 1.34 14.69
N ALA A 49 -23.19 0.12 15.19
CA ALA A 49 -22.16 -0.93 15.18
C ALA A 49 -21.63 -1.25 13.75
N PRO A 50 -22.47 -1.39 12.70
CA PRO A 50 -21.97 -1.63 11.35
C PRO A 50 -21.22 -0.40 10.77
N LEU A 51 -21.60 0.82 11.16
CA LEU A 51 -20.86 2.03 10.80
C LEU A 51 -19.46 2.05 11.43
N GLY A 52 -19.36 1.72 12.73
CA GLY A 52 -18.08 1.64 13.42
C GLY A 52 -17.15 0.60 12.80
N LEU A 53 -17.69 -0.55 12.41
CA LEU A 53 -16.93 -1.58 11.70
C LEU A 53 -16.49 -1.12 10.30
N ALA A 54 -17.34 -0.39 9.57
CA ALA A 54 -16.96 0.20 8.28
C ALA A 54 -15.77 1.17 8.42
N ILE A 55 -15.84 2.09 9.39
CA ILE A 55 -14.76 3.04 9.68
C ILE A 55 -13.48 2.32 10.08
N PHE A 56 -13.58 1.29 10.93
CA PHE A 56 -12.44 0.47 11.33
C PHE A 56 -11.77 -0.21 10.13
N LEU A 57 -12.56 -0.81 9.24
CA LEU A 57 -12.05 -1.43 8.02
C LEU A 57 -11.36 -0.41 7.10
N TRP A 58 -11.93 0.78 6.92
CA TRP A 58 -11.26 1.84 6.15
C TRP A 58 -9.98 2.35 6.82
N ALA A 59 -9.92 2.40 8.14
CA ALA A 59 -8.70 2.74 8.86
C ALA A 59 -7.61 1.67 8.67
N VAL A 60 -7.97 0.38 8.73
CA VAL A 60 -7.04 -0.72 8.42
C VAL A 60 -6.57 -0.65 6.97
N SER A 61 -7.47 -0.35 6.03
CA SER A 61 -7.12 -0.09 4.63
C SER A 61 -6.09 1.03 4.50
N PHE A 62 -6.34 2.16 5.18
CA PHE A 62 -5.45 3.31 5.15
C PHE A 62 -4.05 2.98 5.69
N VAL A 63 -3.96 2.33 6.86
CA VAL A 63 -2.68 1.92 7.45
C VAL A 63 -1.94 0.92 6.55
N SER A 64 -2.67 -0.01 5.94
CA SER A 64 -2.10 -0.98 5.00
C SER A 64 -1.50 -0.29 3.77
N GLY A 65 -2.17 0.73 3.24
CA GLY A 65 -1.64 1.55 2.14
C GLY A 65 -0.37 2.31 2.50
N LEU A 66 -0.29 2.86 3.72
CA LEU A 66 0.95 3.48 4.20
C LEU A 66 2.10 2.47 4.27
N LYS A 67 1.84 1.24 4.70
CA LYS A 67 2.85 0.17 4.72
C LYS A 67 3.32 -0.24 3.34
N VAL A 68 2.42 -0.31 2.36
CA VAL A 68 2.80 -0.55 0.95
C VAL A 68 3.78 0.53 0.46
N VAL A 69 3.49 1.81 0.72
CA VAL A 69 4.38 2.92 0.35
C VAL A 69 5.73 2.82 1.07
N GLU A 70 5.73 2.52 2.37
CA GLU A 70 6.96 2.36 3.17
C GLU A 70 7.88 1.26 2.58
N TYR A 71 7.30 0.11 2.22
CA TYR A 71 8.07 -0.98 1.62
C TYR A 71 8.57 -0.64 0.20
N ALA A 72 7.76 0.03 -0.62
CA ALA A 72 8.17 0.47 -1.95
C ALA A 72 9.35 1.46 -1.90
N VAL A 73 9.33 2.40 -0.95
CA VAL A 73 10.43 3.33 -0.69
C VAL A 73 11.67 2.57 -0.22
N SER A 74 11.51 1.62 0.71
CA SER A 74 12.62 0.79 1.22
C SER A 74 13.31 0.00 0.09
N VAL A 75 12.55 -0.69 -0.77
CA VAL A 75 13.08 -1.44 -1.92
C VAL A 75 13.83 -0.51 -2.88
N THR A 76 13.27 0.67 -3.15
CA THR A 76 13.91 1.67 -4.02
C THR A 76 15.25 2.14 -3.44
N PHE A 77 15.30 2.40 -2.14
CA PHE A 77 16.52 2.81 -1.45
C PHE A 77 17.59 1.71 -1.45
N GLN A 78 17.21 0.44 -1.21
CA GLN A 78 18.17 -0.67 -1.28
C GLN A 78 18.75 -0.86 -2.69
N ASN A 79 17.92 -0.71 -3.72
CA ASN A 79 18.39 -0.73 -5.11
C ASN A 79 19.37 0.42 -5.42
N GLN A 80 19.11 1.63 -4.91
CA GLN A 80 20.04 2.75 -5.04
C GLN A 80 21.38 2.47 -4.35
N ASN A 81 21.36 1.91 -3.13
CA ASN A 81 22.56 1.53 -2.40
C ASN A 81 23.38 0.47 -3.15
N TYR A 82 22.71 -0.52 -3.75
CA TYR A 82 23.39 -1.52 -4.58
C TYR A 82 24.09 -0.90 -5.79
N LEU A 83 23.43 0.03 -6.50
CA LEU A 83 24.04 0.72 -7.63
C LEU A 83 25.22 1.61 -7.21
N ALA A 84 25.12 2.29 -6.07
CA ALA A 84 26.20 3.07 -5.50
C ALA A 84 27.40 2.18 -5.12
N PHE A 85 27.15 1.08 -4.40
CA PHE A 85 28.16 0.10 -4.03
C PHE A 85 28.88 -0.49 -5.24
N LYS A 86 28.12 -0.88 -6.28
CA LYS A 86 28.68 -1.38 -7.54
C LYS A 86 29.60 -0.35 -8.22
N ARG A 87 29.23 0.93 -8.20
CA ARG A 87 30.02 2.03 -8.76
C ARG A 87 31.33 2.23 -7.99
N GLU A 88 31.25 2.24 -6.66
CA GLU A 88 32.42 2.41 -5.79
C GLU A 88 33.44 1.28 -5.94
N LEU A 89 32.97 0.03 -5.99
CA LEU A 89 33.81 -1.12 -6.29
C LEU A 89 34.47 -1.03 -7.67
N HIS A 90 33.76 -0.49 -8.66
CA HIS A 90 34.34 -0.23 -9.99
C HIS A 90 35.49 0.78 -9.94
N SER A 91 35.38 1.84 -9.13
CA SER A 91 36.44 2.84 -9.00
C SER A 91 37.68 2.35 -8.24
N LEU A 92 37.52 1.43 -7.29
CA LEU A 92 38.61 0.98 -6.41
C LEU A 92 39.46 -0.17 -6.98
N GLN A 93 39.14 -0.69 -8.18
CA GLN A 93 39.83 -1.85 -8.79
C GLN A 93 40.03 -3.04 -7.83
N ALA A 94 39.09 -3.28 -6.92
CA ALA A 94 39.21 -4.35 -5.93
C ALA A 94 39.36 -5.73 -6.62
N GLU A 95 40.38 -6.51 -6.23
CA GLU A 95 40.66 -7.83 -6.80
C GLU A 95 39.46 -8.79 -6.71
N ASN A 96 38.69 -8.72 -5.61
CA ASN A 96 37.54 -9.62 -5.35
C ASN A 96 36.18 -9.00 -5.71
N LYS A 97 36.15 -7.99 -6.58
CA LYS A 97 34.95 -7.20 -6.88
C LYS A 97 33.75 -8.03 -7.35
N SER A 98 33.97 -9.03 -8.20
CA SER A 98 32.86 -9.85 -8.72
C SER A 98 32.18 -10.65 -7.60
N GLU A 99 32.97 -11.16 -6.65
CA GLU A 99 32.47 -11.92 -5.51
C GLU A 99 31.70 -11.01 -4.55
N LEU A 100 32.25 -9.83 -4.22
CA LEU A 100 31.59 -8.81 -3.38
C LEU A 100 30.25 -8.35 -3.97
N ILE A 101 30.19 -8.12 -5.29
CA ILE A 101 28.94 -7.74 -5.98
C ILE A 101 27.92 -8.89 -5.90
N ALA A 102 28.35 -10.14 -6.10
CA ALA A 102 27.46 -11.29 -6.04
C ALA A 102 26.87 -11.48 -4.64
N GLN A 103 27.70 -11.42 -3.60
CA GLN A 103 27.25 -11.53 -2.20
C GLN A 103 26.28 -10.42 -1.81
N PHE A 104 26.55 -9.17 -2.22
CA PHE A 104 25.63 -8.06 -1.94
C PHE A 104 24.31 -8.24 -2.70
N LYS A 105 24.37 -8.67 -3.97
CA LYS A 105 23.18 -8.93 -4.78
C LYS A 105 22.31 -10.02 -4.18
N GLU A 106 22.88 -11.11 -3.69
CA GLU A 106 22.12 -12.18 -3.03
C GLU A 106 21.34 -11.67 -1.80
N ARG A 107 22.01 -10.87 -0.94
CA ARG A 107 21.35 -10.24 0.22
C ARG A 107 20.27 -9.25 -0.19
N LEU A 108 20.51 -8.49 -1.26
CA LEU A 108 19.54 -7.57 -1.82
C LEU A 108 18.31 -8.34 -2.30
N ASP A 109 18.49 -9.39 -3.10
CA ASP A 109 17.40 -10.20 -3.66
C ASP A 109 16.56 -10.85 -2.55
N GLU A 110 17.19 -11.37 -1.49
CA GLU A 110 16.48 -11.89 -0.31
C GLU A 110 15.67 -10.80 0.41
N THR A 111 16.26 -9.62 0.60
CA THR A 111 15.61 -8.49 1.28
C THR A 111 14.45 -7.96 0.46
N VAL A 112 14.66 -7.73 -0.84
CA VAL A 112 13.65 -7.24 -1.77
C VAL A 112 12.50 -8.23 -1.86
N GLY A 113 12.78 -9.54 -2.03
CA GLY A 113 11.74 -10.57 -2.08
C GLY A 113 10.86 -10.59 -0.82
N LYS A 114 11.44 -10.43 0.38
CA LYS A 114 10.66 -10.32 1.63
C LYS A 114 9.79 -9.06 1.67
N GLN A 115 10.28 -7.93 1.16
CA GLN A 115 9.51 -6.68 1.12
C GLN A 115 8.41 -6.73 0.07
N GLU A 116 8.66 -7.33 -1.10
CA GLU A 116 7.66 -7.52 -2.15
C GLU A 116 6.51 -8.41 -1.66
N ALA A 117 6.80 -9.51 -0.98
CA ALA A 117 5.78 -10.38 -0.40
C ALA A 117 4.90 -9.61 0.61
N LYS A 118 5.51 -8.80 1.49
CA LYS A 118 4.75 -7.93 2.41
C LYS A 118 3.91 -6.90 1.65
N MET A 119 4.48 -6.27 0.63
CA MET A 119 3.80 -5.28 -0.18
C MET A 119 2.55 -5.86 -0.87
N GLN A 120 2.64 -7.09 -1.39
CA GLN A 120 1.50 -7.80 -1.96
C GLN A 120 0.41 -8.09 -0.91
N LEU A 121 0.81 -8.57 0.28
CA LEU A 121 -0.13 -8.85 1.37
C LEU A 121 -0.87 -7.60 1.83
N TYR A 122 -0.15 -6.52 2.13
CA TYR A 122 -0.76 -5.25 2.57
C TYR A 122 -1.55 -4.57 1.46
N GLY A 123 -1.11 -4.68 0.19
CA GLY A 123 -1.86 -4.18 -0.96
C GLY A 123 -3.20 -4.90 -1.14
N GLY A 124 -3.20 -6.23 -1.01
CA GLY A 124 -4.43 -7.03 -1.01
C GLY A 124 -5.34 -6.68 0.16
N LEU A 125 -4.78 -6.57 1.37
CA LEU A 125 -5.53 -6.18 2.57
C LEU A 125 -6.16 -4.79 2.44
N GLN A 126 -5.41 -3.83 1.90
CA GLN A 126 -5.89 -2.47 1.63
C GLN A 126 -7.15 -2.49 0.76
N SER A 127 -7.10 -3.16 -0.38
CA SER A 127 -8.24 -3.22 -1.30
C SER A 127 -9.43 -3.97 -0.71
N TRP A 128 -9.21 -5.10 -0.03
CA TRP A 128 -10.28 -5.87 0.59
C TRP A 128 -10.96 -5.12 1.73
N CYS A 129 -10.18 -4.49 2.62
CA CYS A 129 -10.73 -3.71 3.72
C CYS A 129 -11.52 -2.49 3.22
N LEU A 130 -11.07 -1.83 2.14
CA LEU A 130 -11.85 -0.75 1.52
C LEU A 130 -13.23 -1.23 1.08
N LEU A 131 -13.28 -2.32 0.32
CA LEU A 131 -14.52 -2.87 -0.23
C LEU A 131 -15.46 -3.39 0.85
N LEU A 132 -14.93 -4.15 1.82
CA LEU A 132 -15.72 -4.63 2.95
C LEU A 132 -16.26 -3.48 3.79
N GLY A 133 -15.45 -2.44 4.05
CA GLY A 133 -15.94 -1.24 4.74
C GLY A 133 -17.09 -0.57 3.98
N GLY A 134 -17.00 -0.49 2.66
CA GLY A 134 -18.10 -0.03 1.79
C GLY A 134 -19.38 -0.86 1.94
N LEU A 135 -19.25 -2.19 1.98
CA LEU A 135 -20.38 -3.10 2.19
C LEU A 135 -21.06 -2.85 3.56
N PHE A 136 -20.27 -2.77 4.63
CA PHE A 136 -20.80 -2.50 5.97
C PHE A 136 -21.47 -1.14 6.07
N TYR A 137 -20.94 -0.13 5.38
CA TYR A 137 -21.57 1.19 5.30
C TYR A 137 -22.93 1.13 4.58
N ILE A 138 -23.04 0.39 3.48
CA ILE A 138 -24.31 0.23 2.75
C ILE A 138 -25.35 -0.47 3.65
N VAL A 139 -24.96 -1.52 4.36
CA VAL A 139 -25.84 -2.22 5.30
C VAL A 139 -26.29 -1.29 6.42
N TRP A 140 -25.36 -0.54 7.02
CA TRP A 140 -25.69 0.48 8.02
C TRP A 140 -26.71 1.49 7.49
N HIS A 141 -26.43 2.04 6.32
CA HIS A 141 -27.24 3.09 5.73
C HIS A 141 -28.66 2.58 5.40
N GLY A 142 -28.77 1.36 4.85
CA GLY A 142 -30.06 0.71 4.61
C GLY A 142 -30.84 0.43 5.89
N ALA A 143 -30.18 -0.10 6.93
CA ALA A 143 -30.81 -0.35 8.23
C ALA A 143 -31.29 0.95 8.89
N ARG A 144 -30.48 2.02 8.82
CA ARG A 144 -30.86 3.36 9.30
C ARG A 144 -32.09 3.89 8.56
N MET A 145 -32.10 3.82 7.23
CA MET A 145 -33.24 4.28 6.43
C MET A 145 -34.51 3.46 6.70
N TRP A 146 -34.38 2.17 6.97
CA TRP A 146 -35.52 1.35 7.35
C TRP A 146 -36.04 1.70 8.75
N ALA A 147 -35.16 1.85 9.73
CA ALA A 147 -35.53 2.21 11.10
C ALA A 147 -36.14 3.61 11.23
N LEU A 148 -35.80 4.55 10.33
CA LEU A 148 -36.40 5.88 10.28
C LEU A 148 -37.77 5.91 9.59
N ASN A 149 -38.10 4.90 8.79
CA ASN A 149 -39.36 4.79 8.04
C ASN A 149 -40.36 3.79 8.65
N ALA A 150 -39.98 3.08 9.72
CA ALA A 150 -40.80 2.12 10.47
C ALA A 150 -41.31 2.76 11.76
#